data_AF-A0A1A7YAK5-F1
#
_entry.id   AF-A0A1A7YAK5-F1
#
_cell.length_a   1.000
_cell.length_b   1.000
_cell.length_c   1.000
_cell.angle_alpha   90.00
_cell.angle_beta   90.00
_cell.angle_gamma   90.00
#
_symmetry.space_group_name_H-M   'P 1'
#
loop_
_entity.id
_entity.type
_entity.pdbx_description
1 polymer ?
#
loop_
_entity_poly.entity_id
_entity_poly.type
_entity_poly.pdbx_seq_one_letter_code
_entity_poly.pdbx_strand_id
1 'polypeptide(L)'
;MPPPHTPPSNSQQLLIGCHLEAQVEPDHPVCFGVSRSPRSERQQDMFTIRVGKSHTTRRWNLLRWFLQAALVLILLVVVLVVLLQLYSDPSKALTKDGSTSSQTSSSWTSSQSDRTCLMKKSCPYDHYSFFLQSGAANVVPPKICINNNLIVGTVLNNAGVGINVVTLNGKTGEVLNSDHFDMYSGDVETLIKFLKSIETGSVVLMASYDEPATKLNDEARKLIADLGSSAIQTLGFRDTWVFVGGKGTSVESSMEKHVKNDQTSNKYDQWPELVQLEGCIPKYLD
;
A
#
# COMPACT_ATOMS: atom_id res chain seq x y z
N MET A 1 -19.48 -52.87 -25.55
CA MET A 1 -18.31 -53.48 -26.21
C MET A 1 -17.28 -52.38 -26.45
N PRO A 2 -16.03 -52.54 -25.98
CA PRO A 2 -14.92 -51.63 -26.25
C PRO A 2 -14.21 -52.07 -27.57
N PRO A 3 -13.01 -51.54 -27.91
CA PRO A 3 -12.73 -50.64 -29.05
C PRO A 3 -11.99 -51.41 -30.20
N PRO A 4 -11.17 -50.86 -31.13
CA PRO A 4 -9.88 -50.25 -30.73
C PRO A 4 -9.12 -49.31 -31.72
N HIS A 5 -8.01 -48.78 -31.18
CA HIS A 5 -6.69 -48.47 -31.78
C HIS A 5 -6.42 -47.16 -32.59
N THR A 6 -5.51 -46.38 -31.98
CA THR A 6 -4.61 -45.29 -32.43
C THR A 6 -3.36 -45.85 -33.18
N PRO A 7 -2.26 -45.08 -33.41
CA PRO A 7 -1.96 -43.94 -34.29
C PRO A 7 -0.78 -44.31 -35.26
N PRO A 8 0.09 -43.45 -35.88
CA PRO A 8 1.08 -42.58 -35.17
C PRO A 8 1.65 -41.32 -35.93
N SER A 9 2.49 -40.57 -35.18
CA SER A 9 3.80 -39.95 -35.54
C SER A 9 3.93 -38.71 -36.44
N ASN A 10 4.43 -37.60 -35.86
CA ASN A 10 5.69 -36.89 -36.18
C ASN A 10 5.64 -35.46 -35.62
N SER A 11 6.69 -34.76 -35.17
CA SER A 11 8.04 -35.05 -34.67
C SER A 11 8.55 -33.67 -34.18
N GLN A 12 8.98 -33.58 -32.93
CA GLN A 12 9.78 -32.45 -32.43
C GLN A 12 11.25 -32.89 -32.39
N GLN A 13 12.16 -32.09 -32.92
CA GLN A 13 13.53 -31.91 -32.42
C GLN A 13 14.29 -30.91 -33.30
N LEU A 14 14.81 -29.84 -32.69
CA LEU A 14 16.13 -29.33 -33.06
C LEU A 14 16.78 -28.70 -31.82
N LEU A 15 17.73 -29.46 -31.27
CA LEU A 15 18.74 -29.09 -30.29
C LEU A 15 20.05 -28.90 -31.06
N ILE A 16 20.66 -27.72 -30.98
CA ILE A 16 22.08 -27.46 -31.28
C ILE A 16 22.43 -26.29 -30.33
N GLY A 17 23.35 -26.37 -29.37
CA GLY A 17 24.64 -27.04 -29.33
C GLY A 17 25.72 -25.95 -29.24
N CYS A 18 26.30 -25.76 -28.05
CA CYS A 18 27.41 -24.83 -27.80
C CYS A 18 28.68 -25.30 -28.54
N HIS A 19 29.49 -24.36 -29.06
CA HIS A 19 30.94 -24.56 -29.10
C HIS A 19 31.71 -23.23 -29.01
N LEU A 20 32.49 -23.11 -27.93
CA LEU A 20 33.66 -22.24 -27.81
C LEU A 20 34.76 -22.83 -28.70
N GLU A 21 35.48 -22.01 -29.46
CA GLU A 21 36.83 -22.35 -29.90
C GLU A 21 37.72 -21.11 -29.91
N ALA A 22 38.90 -21.29 -29.33
CA ALA A 22 39.96 -20.31 -29.14
C ALA A 22 41.12 -20.67 -30.07
N GLN A 23 41.86 -19.62 -30.48
CA GLN A 23 43.27 -19.60 -30.89
C GLN A 23 43.73 -20.50 -32.05
N VAL A 24 44.34 -19.92 -33.09
CA VAL A 24 45.62 -20.37 -33.69
C VAL A 24 46.16 -19.22 -34.57
N GLU A 25 47.37 -18.76 -34.25
CA GLU A 25 48.27 -17.94 -35.07
C GLU A 25 48.96 -18.83 -36.15
N PRO A 26 49.41 -18.29 -37.30
CA PRO A 26 50.85 -18.44 -37.55
C PRO A 26 51.53 -17.30 -38.33
N ASP A 27 52.73 -16.97 -37.85
CA ASP A 27 54.00 -16.72 -38.54
C ASP A 27 54.12 -15.77 -39.76
N HIS A 28 55.05 -14.83 -39.55
CA HIS A 28 55.75 -13.97 -40.51
C HIS A 28 56.42 -14.73 -41.68
N PRO A 29 56.75 -14.00 -42.76
CA PRO A 29 58.17 -13.67 -42.92
C PRO A 29 58.46 -12.19 -43.28
N VAL A 30 59.62 -11.77 -42.79
CA VAL A 30 60.29 -10.48 -42.98
C VAL A 30 60.97 -10.43 -44.36
N CYS A 31 60.86 -9.30 -45.07
CA CYS A 31 61.80 -8.91 -46.13
C CYS A 31 62.28 -7.48 -45.94
N PHE A 32 63.60 -7.34 -45.75
CA PHE A 32 64.34 -6.07 -45.76
C PHE A 32 64.57 -5.61 -47.21
N GLY A 33 64.35 -4.32 -47.47
CA GLY A 33 64.75 -3.65 -48.71
C GLY A 33 65.18 -2.21 -48.42
N VAL A 34 66.49 -1.99 -48.33
CA VAL A 34 67.15 -0.69 -48.17
C VAL A 34 67.30 -0.03 -49.54
N SER A 35 66.87 1.23 -49.69
CA SER A 35 67.46 2.15 -50.68
C SER A 35 67.33 3.60 -50.24
N ARG A 36 68.38 4.38 -50.53
CA ARG A 36 68.73 5.71 -49.98
C ARG A 36 68.10 6.88 -50.77
N SER A 37 67.74 7.95 -50.03
CA SER A 37 67.92 9.44 -50.21
C SER A 37 68.01 10.09 -51.62
N PRO A 38 67.71 11.40 -51.86
CA PRO A 38 67.69 12.55 -50.91
C PRO A 38 66.48 13.51 -51.02
N ARG A 39 65.97 14.10 -49.93
CA ARG A 39 66.34 15.38 -49.25
C ARG A 39 66.35 16.62 -50.16
N SER A 40 65.31 17.45 -50.01
CA SER A 40 65.24 18.85 -50.46
C SER A 40 64.80 19.73 -49.28
N GLU A 41 65.71 20.59 -48.82
CA GLU A 41 65.51 21.61 -47.78
C GLU A 41 65.48 23.01 -48.41
N ARG A 42 64.39 23.76 -48.13
CA ARG A 42 64.25 25.23 -47.90
C ARG A 42 62.80 25.60 -48.27
N GLN A 43 62.06 26.38 -47.49
CA GLN A 43 62.42 27.69 -46.97
C GLN A 43 61.49 28.03 -45.79
N GLN A 44 62.07 28.46 -44.67
CA GLN A 44 61.33 29.05 -43.55
C GLN A 44 61.03 30.50 -43.91
N ASP A 45 59.75 30.87 -43.99
CA ASP A 45 59.32 32.26 -43.87
C ASP A 45 58.66 32.50 -42.52
N MET A 46 59.31 33.39 -41.80
CA MET A 46 59.04 33.92 -40.48
C MET A 46 57.79 34.82 -40.53
N PHE A 47 56.63 34.29 -40.14
CA PHE A 47 55.47 35.13 -39.82
C PHE A 47 55.57 35.62 -38.38
N THR A 48 55.88 36.91 -38.26
CA THR A 48 55.83 37.73 -37.05
C THR A 48 54.54 37.54 -36.26
N ILE A 49 54.70 37.23 -34.97
CA ILE A 49 53.66 37.27 -33.95
C ILE A 49 53.15 38.71 -33.80
N ARG A 50 51.84 38.94 -34.03
CA ARG A 50 51.10 40.04 -33.38
C ARG A 50 50.34 39.48 -32.19
N VAL A 51 50.84 39.71 -30.98
CA VAL A 51 50.07 39.51 -29.75
C VAL A 51 49.05 40.65 -29.65
N GLY A 52 47.79 40.35 -29.97
CA GLY A 52 46.67 41.22 -29.64
C GLY A 52 46.44 41.22 -28.13
N LYS A 53 46.71 42.36 -27.48
CA LYS A 53 46.45 42.56 -26.05
C LYS A 53 44.98 42.95 -25.84
N SER A 54 44.32 42.19 -24.97
CA SER A 54 43.17 42.56 -24.12
C SER A 54 41.76 42.71 -24.73
N HIS A 55 40.89 41.72 -24.47
CA HIS A 55 39.51 41.99 -23.98
C HIS A 55 38.81 40.78 -23.28
N THR A 56 39.52 39.99 -22.47
CA THR A 56 38.97 38.77 -21.82
C THR A 56 38.78 38.85 -20.30
N THR A 57 38.91 40.04 -19.68
CA THR A 57 38.68 40.23 -18.24
C THR A 57 37.25 40.67 -17.90
N ARG A 58 36.50 41.27 -18.83
CA ARG A 58 35.13 41.78 -18.53
C ARG A 58 34.06 40.68 -18.55
N ARG A 59 34.22 39.68 -19.43
CA ARG A 59 33.26 38.56 -19.61
C ARG A 59 33.28 37.57 -18.43
N TRP A 60 34.46 37.31 -17.87
CA TRP A 60 34.62 36.46 -16.68
C TRP A 60 34.09 37.09 -15.40
N ASN A 61 34.22 38.42 -15.26
CA ASN A 61 33.62 39.13 -14.13
C ASN A 61 32.09 39.03 -14.21
N LEU A 62 31.48 39.32 -15.36
CA LEU A 62 30.03 39.21 -15.53
C LEU A 62 29.51 37.80 -15.22
N LEU A 63 30.18 36.75 -15.68
CA LEU A 63 29.79 35.37 -15.37
C LEU A 63 29.90 35.05 -13.87
N ARG A 64 30.94 35.55 -13.20
CA ARG A 64 31.07 35.44 -11.73
C ARG A 64 29.95 36.19 -11.00
N TRP A 65 29.56 37.37 -11.47
CA TRP A 65 28.43 38.12 -10.92
C TRP A 65 27.11 37.36 -11.09
N PHE A 66 26.87 36.72 -12.24
CA PHE A 66 25.68 35.89 -12.45
C PHE A 66 25.67 34.64 -11.57
N LEU A 67 26.81 33.96 -11.40
CA LEU A 67 26.93 32.81 -10.51
C LEU A 67 26.71 33.20 -9.04
N GLN A 68 27.28 34.33 -8.60
CA GLN A 68 27.05 34.85 -7.26
C GLN A 68 25.61 35.26 -7.03
N ALA A 69 24.98 35.94 -8.00
CA ALA A 69 23.56 36.31 -7.93
C ALA A 69 22.65 35.07 -7.88
N ALA A 70 22.95 34.03 -8.65
CA ALA A 70 22.19 32.77 -8.64
C ALA A 70 22.31 32.05 -7.29
N LEU A 71 23.50 31.99 -6.69
CA LEU A 71 23.70 31.39 -5.36
C LEU A 71 22.94 32.16 -4.27
N VAL A 72 22.96 33.50 -4.31
CA VAL A 72 22.19 34.33 -3.38
C VAL A 72 20.69 34.12 -3.56
N LEU A 73 20.20 34.03 -4.81
CA LEU A 73 18.80 33.76 -5.09
C LEU A 73 18.36 32.39 -4.57
N ILE A 74 19.17 31.35 -4.77
CA ILE A 74 18.90 30.01 -4.24
C ILE A 74 18.83 30.04 -2.73
N LEU A 75 19.77 30.73 -2.07
CA LEU A 75 19.78 30.85 -0.61
C LEU A 75 18.54 31.61 -0.09
N LEU A 76 18.12 32.67 -0.78
CA LEU A 76 16.88 33.40 -0.46
C LEU A 76 15.64 32.53 -0.63
N VAL A 77 15.57 31.70 -1.68
CA VAL A 77 14.47 30.76 -1.90
C VAL A 77 14.44 29.69 -0.81
N VAL A 78 15.60 29.13 -0.43
CA VAL A 78 15.69 28.16 0.68
C VAL A 78 15.24 28.77 2.00
N VAL A 79 15.70 29.99 2.32
CA VAL A 79 15.27 30.72 3.52
C VAL A 79 13.77 31.01 3.48
N LEU A 80 13.23 31.43 2.33
CA LEU A 80 11.79 31.64 2.17
C LEU A 80 11.00 30.35 2.38
N VAL A 81 11.45 29.22 1.81
CA VAL A 81 10.83 27.91 2.03
C VAL A 81 10.89 27.52 3.50
N VAL A 82 12.03 27.68 4.18
CA VAL A 82 12.16 27.38 5.62
C VAL A 82 11.27 28.30 6.46
N LEU A 83 11.16 29.58 6.13
CA LEU A 83 10.23 30.50 6.80
C LEU A 83 8.77 30.14 6.56
N LEU A 84 8.42 29.67 5.36
CA LEU A 84 7.09 29.15 5.08
C LEU A 84 6.81 27.86 5.85
N GLN A 85 7.78 26.94 5.98
CA GLN A 85 7.65 25.75 6.84
C GLN A 85 7.48 26.15 8.31
N LEU A 86 8.26 27.13 8.80
CA LEU A 86 8.13 27.65 10.18
C LEU A 86 6.81 28.38 10.44
N TYR A 87 6.25 29.05 9.42
CA TYR A 87 4.92 29.67 9.51
C TYR A 87 3.80 28.63 9.44
N SER A 88 4.00 27.57 8.64
CA SER A 88 3.05 26.46 8.48
C SER A 88 3.05 25.46 9.64
N ASP A 89 4.07 25.48 10.51
CA ASP A 89 4.16 24.64 11.72
C ASP A 89 3.96 25.43 13.04
N PRO A 90 2.75 25.95 13.34
CA PRO A 90 2.48 26.47 14.67
C PRO A 90 2.00 25.32 15.56
N SER A 91 2.90 24.43 16.02
CA SER A 91 2.65 23.60 17.25
C SER A 91 3.68 22.51 17.54
N LYS A 92 5.00 22.78 17.63
CA LYS A 92 5.91 21.90 18.42
C LYS A 92 7.02 22.68 19.10
N ALA A 93 6.65 23.58 20.02
CA ALA A 93 7.57 24.08 21.02
C ALA A 93 6.81 24.35 22.33
N LEU A 94 7.14 23.57 23.37
CA LEU A 94 6.77 23.77 24.78
C LEU A 94 5.26 23.62 25.07
N THR A 95 4.81 22.67 25.89
CA THR A 95 4.93 22.78 27.35
C THR A 95 4.86 21.42 28.05
N LYS A 96 5.71 21.32 29.07
CA LYS A 96 5.58 20.45 30.24
C LYS A 96 4.99 21.33 31.36
N ASP A 97 4.19 20.69 32.22
CA ASP A 97 3.65 21.14 33.52
C ASP A 97 2.23 21.76 33.58
N GLY A 98 1.40 21.15 34.44
CA GLY A 98 0.64 21.88 35.47
C GLY A 98 -0.81 22.28 35.18
N SER A 99 -1.76 21.53 35.73
CA SER A 99 -3.21 21.77 35.77
C SER A 99 -3.64 23.14 36.34
N THR A 100 -4.66 23.78 35.75
CA THR A 100 -5.89 24.33 36.41
C THR A 100 -6.80 24.97 35.38
N SER A 101 -8.10 24.67 35.50
CA SER A 101 -9.24 25.05 34.67
C SER A 101 -9.43 26.56 34.44
N SER A 102 -9.85 26.96 33.23
CA SER A 102 -11.08 27.72 32.94
C SER A 102 -11.24 27.95 31.43
N GLN A 103 -12.48 27.89 30.98
CA GLN A 103 -12.96 27.79 29.60
C GLN A 103 -12.46 28.91 28.66
N THR A 104 -12.05 28.54 27.44
CA THR A 104 -12.32 29.34 26.23
C THR A 104 -12.16 28.49 24.96
N SER A 105 -13.29 28.29 24.26
CA SER A 105 -13.47 28.12 22.81
C SER A 105 -12.51 27.24 21.98
N SER A 106 -13.05 26.10 21.55
CA SER A 106 -12.91 25.51 20.20
C SER A 106 -11.52 25.14 19.67
N SER A 107 -10.89 24.14 20.27
CA SER A 107 -9.86 23.32 19.58
C SER A 107 -9.79 21.86 20.06
N TRP A 108 -10.75 21.39 20.87
CA TRP A 108 -10.80 20.02 21.40
C TRP A 108 -11.95 19.16 20.88
N THR A 109 -12.71 19.64 19.90
CA THR A 109 -13.88 18.92 19.34
C THR A 109 -13.58 18.04 18.14
N SER A 110 -12.47 18.20 17.43
CA SER A 110 -12.16 17.36 16.26
C SER A 110 -11.68 15.95 16.64
N SER A 111 -10.87 15.83 17.69
CA SER A 111 -10.32 14.52 18.08
C SER A 111 -11.36 13.59 18.70
N GLN A 112 -12.41 14.13 19.33
CA GLN A 112 -13.46 13.34 19.97
C GLN A 112 -14.55 12.92 18.97
N SER A 113 -14.87 13.77 17.98
CA SER A 113 -15.77 13.37 16.88
C SER A 113 -15.16 12.29 16.01
N ASP A 114 -13.85 12.31 15.80
CA ASP A 114 -13.17 11.35 14.91
C ASP A 114 -13.09 9.93 15.51
N ARG A 115 -13.18 9.80 16.84
CA ARG A 115 -13.19 8.50 17.55
C ARG A 115 -14.59 7.95 17.77
N THR A 116 -15.63 8.67 17.36
CA THR A 116 -17.01 8.24 17.51
C THR A 116 -17.67 8.03 16.15
N CYS A 117 -18.54 7.03 16.09
CA CYS A 117 -19.30 6.71 14.88
C CYS A 117 -20.75 7.08 15.11
N LEU A 118 -21.16 8.20 14.52
CA LEU A 118 -22.52 8.71 14.66
C LEU A 118 -23.47 7.82 13.85
N MET A 119 -24.17 6.95 14.56
CA MET A 119 -25.21 6.10 13.98
C MET A 119 -26.50 6.87 13.77
N LYS A 120 -27.20 6.58 12.67
CA LYS A 120 -28.48 7.23 12.34
C LYS A 120 -29.65 6.71 13.17
N LYS A 121 -29.56 5.47 13.68
CA LYS A 121 -30.64 4.77 14.39
C LYS A 121 -30.18 4.29 15.75
N SER A 122 -31.06 4.39 16.74
CA SER A 122 -30.85 3.80 18.07
C SER A 122 -31.20 2.32 18.06
N CYS A 123 -30.44 1.52 18.82
CA CYS A 123 -30.73 0.10 19.03
C CYS A 123 -31.63 -0.11 20.27
N PRO A 124 -32.36 -1.24 20.36
CA PRO A 124 -33.04 -1.67 21.58
C PRO A 124 -32.07 -1.92 22.75
N TYR A 125 -32.58 -1.94 23.99
CA TYR A 125 -31.78 -2.07 25.21
C TYR A 125 -30.89 -3.32 25.28
N ASP A 126 -31.31 -4.42 24.66
CA ASP A 126 -30.58 -5.69 24.63
C ASP A 126 -29.89 -5.95 23.30
N HIS A 127 -29.38 -4.89 22.68
CA HIS A 127 -28.57 -4.98 21.48
C HIS A 127 -27.33 -4.09 21.57
N TYR A 128 -26.28 -4.49 20.86
CA TYR A 128 -25.11 -3.67 20.60
C TYR A 128 -25.25 -3.00 19.24
N SER A 129 -25.04 -1.68 19.17
CA SER A 129 -25.02 -1.01 17.88
C SER A 129 -23.67 -1.24 17.20
N PHE A 130 -23.68 -1.38 15.87
CA PHE A 130 -22.45 -1.51 15.11
C PHE A 130 -22.51 -0.73 13.80
N PHE A 131 -21.33 -0.27 13.37
CA PHE A 131 -21.10 0.30 12.05
C PHE A 131 -19.84 -0.32 11.44
N LEU A 132 -19.98 -0.87 10.24
CA LEU A 132 -18.89 -1.37 9.42
C LEU A 132 -18.79 -0.57 8.13
N GLN A 133 -17.57 -0.22 7.78
CA GLN A 133 -17.20 0.27 6.46
C GLN A 133 -15.96 -0.50 6.01
N SER A 134 -15.98 -1.03 4.79
CA SER A 134 -14.76 -1.54 4.16
C SER A 134 -13.75 -0.41 3.89
N GLY A 135 -12.54 -0.78 3.48
CA GLY A 135 -11.65 0.17 2.85
C GLY A 135 -12.20 0.68 1.51
N ALA A 136 -11.68 1.81 1.06
CA ALA A 136 -11.84 2.28 -0.31
C ALA A 136 -10.48 2.19 -1.02
N ALA A 137 -10.42 1.29 -2.00
CA ALA A 137 -9.18 0.83 -2.62
C ALA A 137 -8.12 0.53 -1.55
N ASN A 138 -6.89 0.99 -1.77
CA ASN A 138 -5.76 0.90 -0.84
C ASN A 138 -5.49 2.22 -0.09
N VAL A 139 -6.36 3.24 -0.22
CA VAL A 139 -6.09 4.60 0.28
C VAL A 139 -6.88 4.98 1.53
N VAL A 140 -8.09 4.45 1.69
CA VAL A 140 -8.92 4.70 2.87
C VAL A 140 -9.08 3.38 3.63
N PRO A 141 -8.55 3.28 4.86
CA PRO A 141 -8.74 2.12 5.70
C PRO A 141 -10.21 1.89 6.11
N PRO A 142 -10.58 0.66 6.49
CA PRO A 142 -11.91 0.33 6.99
C PRO A 142 -12.22 1.04 8.31
N LYS A 143 -13.51 1.09 8.64
CA LYS A 143 -13.99 1.58 9.94
C LYS A 143 -14.85 0.51 10.60
N ILE A 144 -14.54 0.16 11.84
CA ILE A 144 -15.34 -0.75 12.67
C ILE A 144 -15.68 -0.02 13.96
N CYS A 145 -16.97 0.09 14.25
CA CYS A 145 -17.45 0.78 15.43
C CYS A 145 -18.50 -0.04 16.17
N ILE A 146 -18.42 -0.02 17.50
CA ILE A 146 -19.33 -0.73 18.40
C ILE A 146 -19.83 0.26 19.44
N ASN A 147 -21.15 0.36 19.64
CA ASN A 147 -21.76 1.31 20.57
C ASN A 147 -21.23 2.75 20.38
N ASN A 148 -21.15 3.17 19.11
CA ASN A 148 -20.59 4.44 18.65
C ASN A 148 -19.10 4.67 18.95
N ASN A 149 -18.37 3.69 19.50
CA ASN A 149 -16.93 3.80 19.73
C ASN A 149 -16.17 3.21 18.54
N LEU A 150 -15.21 3.97 18.00
CA LEU A 150 -14.32 3.48 16.95
C LEU A 150 -13.33 2.47 17.53
N ILE A 151 -13.32 1.26 16.96
CA ILE A 151 -12.41 0.17 17.34
C ILE A 151 -11.31 -0.01 16.29
N VAL A 152 -11.65 0.09 15.00
CA VAL A 152 -10.70 0.06 13.88
C VAL A 152 -10.93 1.28 13.00
N GLY A 153 -9.87 2.01 12.65
CA GLY A 153 -9.97 3.11 11.70
C GLY A 153 -8.73 3.98 11.59
N THR A 154 -8.76 4.93 10.63
CA THR A 154 -7.61 5.80 10.28
C THR A 154 -6.99 6.50 11.47
N VAL A 155 -7.80 7.09 12.36
CA VAL A 155 -7.29 7.85 13.52
C VAL A 155 -6.67 6.97 14.61
N LEU A 156 -6.93 5.67 14.58
CA LEU A 156 -6.32 4.69 15.47
C LEU A 156 -5.06 4.06 14.87
N ASN A 157 -4.86 4.21 13.55
CA ASN A 157 -3.73 3.64 12.82
C ASN A 157 -3.53 2.13 13.11
N ASN A 158 -4.64 1.39 13.20
CA ASN A 158 -4.65 -0.03 13.57
C ASN A 158 -5.35 -0.93 12.55
N ALA A 159 -5.65 -0.38 11.37
CA ALA A 159 -6.16 -1.13 10.23
C ALA A 159 -5.01 -1.50 9.29
N GLY A 160 -5.16 -2.62 8.57
CA GLY A 160 -4.18 -3.04 7.57
C GLY A 160 -4.81 -3.82 6.41
N VAL A 161 -4.00 -4.08 5.39
CA VAL A 161 -4.41 -4.80 4.17
C VAL A 161 -5.00 -6.16 4.53
N GLY A 162 -5.98 -6.62 3.74
CA GLY A 162 -6.62 -7.91 3.89
C GLY A 162 -7.92 -7.85 4.68
N ILE A 163 -8.07 -8.73 5.66
CA ILE A 163 -9.28 -8.86 6.48
C ILE A 163 -9.00 -8.29 7.87
N ASN A 164 -9.72 -7.23 8.24
CA ASN A 164 -9.68 -6.63 9.58
C ASN A 164 -10.80 -7.24 10.40
N VAL A 165 -10.49 -7.75 11.59
CA VAL A 165 -11.40 -8.54 12.43
C VAL A 165 -11.50 -7.95 13.84
N VAL A 166 -12.72 -7.83 14.35
CA VAL A 166 -13.02 -7.50 15.75
C VAL A 166 -13.90 -8.59 16.33
N THR A 167 -13.56 -9.09 17.52
CA THR A 167 -14.38 -10.04 18.27
C THR A 167 -14.93 -9.41 19.54
N LEU A 168 -16.18 -9.71 19.86
CA LEU A 168 -16.85 -9.25 21.07
C LEU A 168 -17.34 -10.44 21.89
N ASN A 169 -17.35 -10.29 23.21
CA ASN A 169 -18.13 -11.17 24.06
C ASN A 169 -19.63 -10.91 23.80
N GLY A 170 -20.38 -11.90 23.32
CA GLY A 170 -21.79 -11.73 22.96
C GLY A 170 -22.71 -11.38 24.14
N LYS A 171 -22.31 -11.66 25.39
CA LYS A 171 -23.09 -11.34 26.58
C LYS A 171 -22.81 -9.96 27.13
N THR A 172 -21.55 -9.53 27.14
CA THR A 172 -21.12 -8.26 27.76
C THR A 172 -20.92 -7.13 26.75
N GLY A 173 -20.69 -7.45 25.47
CA GLY A 173 -20.35 -6.49 24.43
C GLY A 173 -18.90 -5.98 24.51
N GLU A 174 -18.09 -6.55 25.39
CA GLU A 174 -16.68 -6.22 25.54
C GLU A 174 -15.88 -6.66 24.31
N VAL A 175 -14.99 -5.79 23.84
CA VAL A 175 -14.05 -6.10 22.76
C VAL A 175 -12.98 -7.05 23.30
N LEU A 176 -12.92 -8.25 22.72
CA LEU A 176 -11.96 -9.28 23.10
C LEU A 176 -10.66 -9.13 22.31
N ASN A 177 -10.77 -9.00 20.98
CA ASN A 177 -9.63 -8.83 20.09
C ASN A 177 -9.96 -7.88 18.94
N SER A 178 -8.92 -7.24 18.40
CA SER A 178 -8.96 -6.43 17.19
C SER A 178 -7.63 -6.62 16.46
N ASP A 179 -7.66 -7.13 15.23
CA ASP A 179 -6.46 -7.39 14.44
C ASP A 179 -6.76 -7.32 12.93
N HIS A 180 -5.73 -7.46 12.10
CA HIS A 180 -5.86 -7.60 10.65
C HIS A 180 -4.95 -8.71 10.12
N PHE A 181 -5.37 -9.31 9.01
CA PHE A 181 -4.67 -10.40 8.36
C PHE A 181 -4.50 -10.09 6.88
N ASP A 182 -3.24 -9.88 6.45
CA ASP A 182 -2.89 -9.60 5.06
C ASP A 182 -3.13 -10.83 4.19
N MET A 183 -4.20 -10.79 3.40
CA MET A 183 -4.60 -11.86 2.48
C MET A 183 -4.01 -11.73 1.08
N TYR A 184 -3.07 -10.79 0.87
CA TYR A 184 -2.32 -10.63 -0.38
C TYR A 184 -0.88 -11.13 -0.23
N SER A 185 -0.14 -10.57 0.72
CA SER A 185 1.29 -10.85 0.93
C SER A 185 1.59 -11.63 2.21
N GLY A 186 0.62 -11.75 3.11
CA GLY A 186 0.76 -12.45 4.39
C GLY A 186 0.59 -13.96 4.32
N ASP A 187 0.54 -14.56 5.51
CA ASP A 187 0.35 -16.00 5.73
C ASP A 187 -1.08 -16.27 6.22
N VAL A 188 -1.80 -17.16 5.54
CA VAL A 188 -3.17 -17.54 5.91
C VAL A 188 -3.24 -18.28 7.25
N GLU A 189 -2.15 -18.92 7.68
CA GLU A 189 -2.12 -19.67 8.93
C GLU A 189 -2.36 -18.79 10.17
N THR A 190 -1.98 -17.50 10.12
CA THR A 190 -2.25 -16.57 11.22
C THR A 190 -3.74 -16.29 11.38
N LEU A 191 -4.47 -16.16 10.26
CA LEU A 191 -5.93 -16.01 10.26
C LEU A 191 -6.61 -17.29 10.75
N ILE A 192 -6.18 -18.45 10.26
CA ILE A 192 -6.74 -19.75 10.68
C ILE A 192 -6.56 -19.96 12.19
N LYS A 193 -5.37 -19.67 12.72
CA LYS A 193 -5.09 -19.76 14.16
C LYS A 193 -5.99 -18.83 14.96
N PHE A 194 -6.17 -17.59 14.50
CA PHE A 194 -7.09 -16.64 15.12
C PHE A 194 -8.52 -17.16 15.12
N LEU A 195 -9.06 -17.57 13.97
CA LEU A 195 -10.42 -18.07 13.82
C LEU A 195 -10.72 -19.29 14.71
N LYS A 196 -9.74 -20.19 14.88
CA LYS A 196 -9.84 -21.36 15.76
C LYS A 196 -9.85 -20.97 17.25
N SER A 197 -9.26 -19.85 17.63
CA SER A 197 -9.25 -19.35 19.01
C SER A 197 -10.53 -18.63 19.43
N ILE A 198 -11.44 -18.34 18.49
CA ILE A 198 -12.70 -17.65 18.79
C ILE A 198 -13.60 -18.56 19.62
N GLU A 199 -13.93 -18.11 20.84
CA GLU A 199 -14.78 -18.84 21.77
C GLU A 199 -16.25 -18.81 21.36
N THR A 200 -16.97 -19.89 21.63
CA THR A 200 -18.44 -19.95 21.47
C THR A 200 -19.11 -18.83 22.26
N GLY A 201 -20.12 -18.19 21.66
CA GLY A 201 -20.80 -17.01 22.21
C GLY A 201 -20.13 -15.69 21.83
N SER A 202 -19.04 -15.72 21.06
CA SER A 202 -18.42 -14.50 20.52
C SER A 202 -19.15 -13.99 19.28
N VAL A 203 -19.29 -12.68 19.19
CA VAL A 203 -19.68 -11.97 17.96
C VAL A 203 -18.42 -11.63 17.18
N VAL A 204 -18.46 -11.74 15.85
CA VAL A 204 -17.32 -11.48 14.97
C VAL A 204 -17.71 -10.47 13.90
N LEU A 205 -16.95 -9.39 13.80
CA LEU A 205 -17.10 -8.37 12.77
C LEU A 205 -15.87 -8.37 11.87
N MET A 206 -16.07 -8.31 10.56
CA MET A 206 -15.00 -8.30 9.58
C MET A 206 -15.19 -7.19 8.55
N ALA A 207 -14.11 -6.54 8.15
CA ALA A 207 -14.08 -5.56 7.08
C ALA A 207 -12.83 -5.76 6.20
N SER A 208 -13.05 -5.84 4.90
CA SER A 208 -11.96 -5.91 3.90
C SER A 208 -11.25 -4.57 3.72
N TYR A 209 -9.96 -4.62 3.38
CA TYR A 209 -9.16 -3.49 2.94
C TYR A 209 -8.20 -3.90 1.84
N ASP A 210 -8.22 -3.18 0.71
CA ASP A 210 -7.42 -3.44 -0.49
C ASP A 210 -7.71 -4.81 -1.14
N GLU A 211 -7.22 -5.89 -0.56
CA GLU A 211 -7.26 -7.23 -1.16
C GLU A 211 -7.46 -8.32 -0.08
N PRO A 212 -8.69 -8.87 0.08
CA PRO A 212 -9.01 -9.79 1.16
C PRO A 212 -8.93 -11.28 0.80
N ALA A 213 -8.57 -11.67 -0.43
CA ALA A 213 -8.91 -13.01 -0.94
C ALA A 213 -7.74 -13.87 -1.46
N THR A 214 -6.63 -13.30 -1.92
CA THR A 214 -5.58 -14.04 -2.67
C THR A 214 -5.03 -15.23 -1.90
N LYS A 215 -4.86 -15.11 -0.59
CA LYS A 215 -4.31 -16.16 0.30
C LYS A 215 -5.38 -17.02 0.98
N LEU A 216 -6.67 -16.70 0.85
CA LEU A 216 -7.73 -17.50 1.46
C LEU A 216 -7.77 -18.92 0.87
N ASN A 217 -7.55 -19.91 1.73
CA ASN A 217 -7.71 -21.33 1.41
C ASN A 217 -9.07 -21.88 1.87
N ASP A 218 -9.36 -23.13 1.52
CA ASP A 218 -10.63 -23.78 1.85
C ASP A 218 -10.90 -23.85 3.36
N GLU A 219 -9.85 -24.01 4.18
CA GLU A 219 -10.01 -24.06 5.64
C GLU A 219 -10.41 -22.70 6.21
N ALA A 220 -9.73 -21.62 5.83
CA ALA A 220 -10.08 -20.27 6.27
C ALA A 220 -11.49 -19.89 5.82
N ARG A 221 -11.85 -20.19 4.56
CA ARG A 221 -13.20 -19.95 4.03
C ARG A 221 -14.25 -20.74 4.79
N LYS A 222 -14.00 -22.01 5.09
CA LYS A 222 -14.89 -22.84 5.89
C LYS A 222 -15.07 -22.28 7.30
N LEU A 223 -13.98 -21.91 7.99
CA LEU A 223 -14.05 -21.36 9.35
C LEU A 223 -14.87 -20.07 9.41
N ILE A 224 -14.75 -19.19 8.40
CA ILE A 224 -15.55 -17.96 8.31
C ILE A 224 -17.00 -18.26 7.91
N ALA A 225 -17.23 -19.25 7.05
CA ALA A 225 -18.58 -19.71 6.70
C ALA A 225 -19.31 -20.29 7.92
N ASP A 226 -18.60 -21.03 8.78
CA ASP A 226 -19.12 -21.56 10.05
C ASP A 226 -19.49 -20.43 11.05
N LEU A 227 -19.02 -19.20 10.84
CA LEU A 227 -19.46 -18.02 11.59
C LEU A 227 -20.75 -17.38 11.01
N GLY A 228 -21.21 -17.86 9.86
CA GLY A 228 -22.44 -17.42 9.18
C GLY A 228 -22.24 -16.62 7.90
N SER A 229 -21.02 -16.53 7.34
CA SER A 229 -20.79 -15.83 6.07
C SER A 229 -21.20 -16.68 4.87
N SER A 230 -21.95 -16.07 3.97
CA SER A 230 -22.33 -16.68 2.69
C SER A 230 -21.38 -16.29 1.56
N ALA A 231 -20.89 -15.05 1.56
CA ALA A 231 -20.04 -14.51 0.51
C ALA A 231 -18.60 -15.02 0.56
N ILE A 232 -18.10 -15.45 1.73
CA ILE A 232 -16.69 -15.84 1.89
C ILE A 232 -16.30 -17.02 0.99
N GLN A 233 -17.23 -17.89 0.60
CA GLN A 233 -16.95 -19.00 -0.31
C GLN A 233 -16.55 -18.52 -1.71
N THR A 234 -17.07 -17.38 -2.13
CA THR A 234 -16.86 -16.82 -3.47
C THR A 234 -16.07 -15.51 -3.47
N LEU A 235 -15.65 -15.03 -2.31
CA LEU A 235 -14.90 -13.77 -2.17
C LEU A 235 -13.60 -13.83 -3.00
N GLY A 236 -13.48 -12.90 -3.94
CA GLY A 236 -12.41 -12.84 -4.93
C GLY A 236 -11.48 -11.63 -4.77
N PHE A 237 -10.50 -11.57 -5.67
CA PHE A 237 -9.44 -10.55 -5.66
C PHE A 237 -10.01 -9.13 -5.66
N ARG A 238 -9.69 -8.36 -4.61
CA ARG A 238 -10.16 -6.97 -4.37
C ARG A 238 -11.67 -6.80 -4.27
N ASP A 239 -12.43 -7.87 -4.07
CA ASP A 239 -13.82 -7.73 -3.72
C ASP A 239 -13.94 -6.92 -2.42
N THR A 240 -14.93 -6.04 -2.39
CA THR A 240 -15.25 -5.28 -1.18
C THR A 240 -16.27 -6.07 -0.37
N TRP A 241 -15.97 -6.28 0.91
CA TRP A 241 -16.76 -7.11 1.82
C TRP A 241 -16.77 -6.59 3.26
N VAL A 242 -17.94 -6.66 3.90
CA VAL A 242 -18.13 -6.50 5.35
C VAL A 242 -19.08 -7.56 5.87
N PHE A 243 -18.85 -8.02 7.09
CA PHE A 243 -19.60 -9.13 7.67
C PHE A 243 -19.73 -8.99 9.19
N VAL A 244 -20.89 -9.36 9.70
CA VAL A 244 -21.15 -9.60 11.13
C VAL A 244 -21.74 -10.99 11.26
N GLY A 245 -21.11 -11.81 12.10
CA GLY A 245 -21.57 -13.15 12.44
C GLY A 245 -21.17 -13.51 13.87
N GLY A 246 -21.05 -14.81 14.16
CA GLY A 246 -20.51 -15.24 15.43
C GLY A 246 -20.39 -16.74 15.58
N LYS A 247 -19.84 -17.15 16.72
CA LYS A 247 -19.47 -18.54 16.99
C LYS A 247 -20.53 -19.23 17.83
N GLY A 248 -21.13 -20.30 17.29
CA GLY A 248 -22.15 -21.10 17.97
C GLY A 248 -23.57 -20.79 17.46
N THR A 249 -24.57 -21.41 18.09
CA THR A 249 -25.98 -21.36 17.66
C THR A 249 -26.68 -20.02 17.90
N SER A 250 -25.94 -19.02 18.38
CA SER A 250 -26.48 -17.78 18.94
C SER A 250 -26.55 -16.61 17.96
N VAL A 251 -26.07 -16.77 16.73
CA VAL A 251 -26.12 -15.73 15.71
C VAL A 251 -27.09 -16.14 14.62
N GLU A 252 -28.39 -16.16 14.95
CA GLU A 252 -29.45 -16.44 13.97
C GLU A 252 -29.58 -15.37 12.87
N SER A 253 -28.89 -14.23 12.99
CA SER A 253 -28.89 -13.17 11.98
C SER A 253 -27.48 -12.67 11.68
N SER A 254 -26.75 -13.41 10.82
CA SER A 254 -25.57 -12.82 10.18
C SER A 254 -26.00 -11.68 9.25
N MET A 255 -25.15 -10.68 9.13
CA MET A 255 -25.37 -9.53 8.25
C MET A 255 -24.14 -9.34 7.40
N GLU A 256 -24.32 -9.18 6.10
CA GLU A 256 -23.22 -9.22 5.14
C GLU A 256 -23.51 -8.27 3.97
N LYS A 257 -22.46 -7.61 3.46
CA LYS A 257 -22.49 -6.94 2.16
C LYS A 257 -21.21 -7.26 1.40
N HIS A 258 -21.39 -7.49 0.11
CA HIS A 258 -20.32 -7.86 -0.81
C HIS A 258 -20.54 -7.14 -2.14
N VAL A 259 -19.48 -6.55 -2.68
CA VAL A 259 -19.44 -6.01 -4.04
C VAL A 259 -18.23 -6.62 -4.73
N LYS A 260 -18.50 -7.31 -5.83
CA LYS A 260 -17.48 -7.96 -6.63
C LYS A 260 -16.64 -6.93 -7.38
N ASN A 261 -15.34 -7.18 -7.47
CA ASN A 261 -14.43 -6.44 -8.34
C ASN A 261 -14.77 -6.75 -9.82
N ASP A 262 -15.19 -5.74 -10.56
CA ASP A 262 -15.52 -5.83 -11.98
C ASP A 262 -15.09 -4.55 -12.70
N GLN A 263 -14.18 -4.68 -13.65
CA GLN A 263 -13.61 -3.56 -14.42
C GLN A 263 -14.66 -2.67 -15.09
N THR A 264 -15.85 -3.20 -15.39
CA THR A 264 -16.92 -2.45 -16.05
C THR A 264 -17.78 -1.62 -15.09
N SER A 265 -17.79 -1.96 -13.79
CA SER A 265 -18.66 -1.33 -12.79
C SER A 265 -17.92 -0.74 -11.59
N ASN A 266 -16.62 -0.96 -11.50
CA ASN A 266 -15.78 -0.44 -10.43
C ASN A 266 -15.84 1.09 -10.33
N LYS A 267 -15.96 1.58 -9.09
CA LYS A 267 -15.94 3.01 -8.77
C LYS A 267 -14.53 3.60 -8.77
N TYR A 268 -13.54 2.80 -8.39
CA TYR A 268 -12.13 3.18 -8.38
C TYR A 268 -11.38 2.35 -9.43
N ASP A 269 -10.21 2.81 -9.88
CA ASP A 269 -9.42 2.07 -10.86
C ASP A 269 -9.00 0.70 -10.32
N GLN A 270 -9.61 -0.40 -10.79
CA GLN A 270 -9.41 -1.78 -10.30
C GLN A 270 -9.93 -2.11 -8.89
N TRP A 271 -10.74 -1.25 -8.25
CA TRP A 271 -11.44 -1.58 -7.00
C TRP A 271 -12.92 -1.17 -7.05
N PRO A 272 -13.82 -2.00 -6.50
CA PRO A 272 -15.22 -1.66 -6.37
C PRO A 272 -15.46 -0.56 -5.32
N GLU A 273 -16.68 -0.02 -5.29
CA GLU A 273 -17.09 0.94 -4.26
C GLU A 273 -17.00 0.33 -2.85
N LEU A 274 -16.68 1.16 -1.85
CA LEU A 274 -16.73 0.76 -0.45
C LEU A 274 -18.16 0.37 -0.05
N VAL A 275 -18.31 -0.54 0.90
CA VAL A 275 -19.63 -0.91 1.43
C VAL A 275 -19.75 -0.51 2.88
N GLN A 276 -20.96 -0.12 3.26
CA GLN A 276 -21.32 0.21 4.63
C GLN A 276 -22.46 -0.67 5.12
N LEU A 277 -22.33 -1.17 6.33
CA LEU A 277 -23.34 -1.97 7.01
C LEU A 277 -23.49 -1.44 8.43
N GLU A 278 -24.72 -1.15 8.83
CA GLU A 278 -25.04 -0.67 10.17
C GLU A 278 -26.25 -1.42 10.72
N GLY A 279 -26.26 -1.66 12.03
CA GLY A 279 -27.35 -2.40 12.64
C GLY A 279 -27.21 -2.61 14.14
N CYS A 280 -27.98 -3.57 14.64
CA CYS A 280 -28.07 -3.91 16.06
C CYS A 280 -27.86 -5.41 16.21
N ILE A 281 -26.89 -5.82 17.04
CA ILE A 281 -26.57 -7.21 17.33
C ILE A 281 -27.28 -7.59 18.63
N PRO A 282 -28.19 -8.58 18.65
CA PRO A 282 -28.84 -8.98 19.89
C PRO A 282 -27.81 -9.49 20.90
N LYS A 283 -28.00 -9.13 22.17
CA LYS A 283 -27.22 -9.71 23.26
C LYS A 283 -27.44 -11.22 23.30
N TYR A 284 -26.37 -11.96 23.48
CA TYR A 284 -26.47 -13.38 23.69
C TYR A 284 -27.08 -13.65 25.07
N LEU A 285 -28.19 -14.37 25.09
CA LEU A 285 -28.85 -14.88 26.30
C LEU A 285 -28.61 -16.39 26.34
N ASP A 286 -28.23 -16.91 27.52
CA ASP A 286 -27.91 -18.33 27.75
C ASP A 286 -29.02 -19.31 27.32
#